data_AF-A0A266ZRC3-F1
#
_entry.id   AF-A0A266ZRC3-F1
#
_cell.length_a   1.000
_cell.length_b   1.000
_cell.length_c   1.000
_cell.angle_alpha   90.00
_cell.angle_beta   90.00
_cell.angle_gamma   90.00
#
_symmetry.space_group_name_H-M   'P 1'
#
loop_
_entity.id
_entity.type
_entity.pdbx_description
1 polymer ?
#
loop_
_entity_poly.entity_id
_entity_poly.type
_entity_poly.pdbx_seq_one_letter_code
_entity_poly.pdbx_strand_id
1 'polypeptide(L)'
;MAGDGLCHILEIQSCYEYKGRCFVLTVVIPSYNHSQYIESCLLAAIECEKSRIIVIDDGSTDDTVAVVEAFIEAHKQYDIWRSQGTSATVS
;
A
#
# COMPACT_ATOMS: atom_id res chain seq x y z
N MET A 1 38.34 14.19 13.08
CA MET A 1 37.99 14.81 11.78
C MET A 1 38.35 13.79 10.72
N ALA A 2 37.50 13.22 9.86
CA ALA A 2 36.08 13.26 9.54
C ALA A 2 35.58 11.78 9.54
N GLY A 3 34.33 11.37 9.65
CA GLY A 3 33.08 11.99 9.25
C GLY A 3 32.45 11.13 8.17
N ASP A 4 31.79 10.04 8.55
CA ASP A 4 30.91 9.24 7.69
C ASP A 4 29.86 8.50 8.53
N GLY A 5 28.78 9.23 8.85
CA GLY A 5 27.53 8.67 9.35
C GLY A 5 26.84 7.85 8.26
N LEU A 6 27.33 6.64 8.02
CA LEU A 6 26.61 5.63 7.23
C LEU A 6 25.83 4.75 8.20
N CYS A 7 24.54 5.06 8.32
CA CYS A 7 23.55 4.13 8.83
C CYS A 7 23.58 2.90 7.90
N HIS A 8 24.28 1.84 8.34
CA HIS A 8 24.20 0.52 7.76
C HIS A 8 22.77 -0.01 7.96
N ILE A 9 21.87 0.29 7.03
CA ILE A 9 20.70 -0.55 6.83
C ILE A 9 21.18 -1.75 6.01
N LEU A 10 21.05 -2.88 6.67
CA LEU A 10 21.50 -4.21 6.34
C LEU A 10 21.04 -4.62 4.92
N GLU A 11 21.87 -5.46 4.29
CA GLU A 11 21.57 -6.17 3.05
C GLU A 11 20.09 -6.56 2.98
N ILE A 12 19.43 -6.18 1.89
CA ILE A 12 18.11 -6.67 1.52
C ILE A 12 18.25 -8.16 1.20
N GLN A 13 18.30 -9.01 2.22
CA GLN A 13 18.07 -10.45 2.11
C GLN A 13 16.55 -10.71 2.07
N SER A 14 15.83 -10.17 1.08
CA SER A 14 14.37 -10.37 1.05
C SER A 14 13.64 -10.11 -0.26
N CYS A 15 14.25 -10.38 -1.41
CA CYS A 15 13.42 -10.89 -2.49
C CYS A 15 12.95 -12.29 -2.03
N TYR A 16 11.80 -12.41 -1.35
CA TYR A 16 11.28 -13.63 -0.72
C TYR A 16 11.35 -14.85 -1.67
N GLU A 17 12.38 -15.69 -1.52
CA GLU A 17 12.58 -16.93 -2.28
C GLU A 17 12.84 -18.09 -1.30
N TYR A 18 11.79 -18.53 -0.60
CA TYR A 18 11.85 -19.73 0.24
C TYR A 18 11.57 -20.98 -0.62
N LYS A 19 12.58 -21.82 -0.84
CA LYS A 19 12.52 -23.00 -1.74
C LYS A 19 12.12 -22.67 -3.20
N GLY A 20 12.60 -21.57 -3.78
CA GLY A 20 12.34 -21.24 -5.20
C GLY A 20 10.89 -20.85 -5.49
N ARG A 21 10.19 -20.28 -4.49
CA ARG A 21 8.82 -19.78 -4.64
C ARG A 21 8.81 -18.28 -4.51
N CYS A 22 8.31 -17.60 -5.53
CA CYS A 22 8.00 -16.19 -5.49
C CYS A 22 6.68 -16.00 -4.72
N PHE A 23 6.72 -15.30 -3.60
CA PHE A 23 5.53 -14.94 -2.85
C PHE A 23 5.12 -13.52 -3.20
N VAL A 24 3.82 -13.32 -3.43
CA VAL A 24 3.22 -11.99 -3.58
C VAL A 24 2.55 -11.68 -2.26
N LEU A 25 2.93 -10.57 -1.63
CA LEU A 25 2.27 -10.07 -0.43
C LEU A 25 1.00 -9.31 -0.87
N THR A 26 -0.17 -9.67 -0.36
CA THR A 26 -1.38 -8.86 -0.58
C THR A 26 -1.66 -8.03 0.67
N VAL A 27 -1.63 -6.71 0.54
CA VAL A 27 -1.94 -5.72 1.58
C VAL A 27 -3.35 -5.23 1.35
N VAL A 28 -4.23 -5.41 2.34
CA VAL A 28 -5.61 -4.92 2.29
C VAL A 28 -5.74 -3.71 3.21
N ILE A 29 -6.19 -2.59 2.67
CA ILE A 29 -6.32 -1.30 3.37
C ILE A 29 -7.80 -0.93 3.42
N PRO A 30 -8.52 -1.17 4.53
CA PRO A 30 -9.84 -0.61 4.72
C PRO A 30 -9.75 0.92 4.89
N SER A 31 -10.67 1.65 4.29
CA SER A 31 -10.69 3.11 4.31
C SER A 31 -12.11 3.65 4.46
N TYR A 32 -12.28 4.65 5.34
CA TYR A 32 -13.52 5.40 5.53
C TYR A 32 -13.20 6.79 6.08
N ASN A 33 -13.36 7.84 5.29
CA ASN A 33 -13.01 9.22 5.67
C ASN A 33 -11.55 9.41 6.16
N HIS A 34 -10.58 8.84 5.45
CA HIS A 34 -9.14 8.86 5.76
C HIS A 34 -8.31 9.71 4.78
N SER A 35 -8.88 10.74 4.16
CA SER A 35 -8.22 11.60 3.15
C SER A 35 -6.82 12.08 3.54
N GLN A 36 -6.61 12.38 4.82
CA GLN A 36 -5.33 12.90 5.34
C GLN A 36 -4.23 11.85 5.53
N TYR A 37 -4.58 10.56 5.63
CA TYR A 37 -3.66 9.50 6.02
C TYR A 37 -3.47 8.42 4.96
N ILE A 38 -4.44 8.29 4.05
CA ILE A 38 -4.48 7.20 3.08
C ILE A 38 -3.27 7.23 2.14
N GLU A 39 -2.81 8.43 1.74
CA GLU A 39 -1.62 8.58 0.91
C GLU A 39 -0.35 8.05 1.59
N SER A 40 -0.08 8.46 2.84
CA SER A 40 1.06 7.97 3.61
C SER A 40 1.02 6.46 3.82
N CYS A 41 -0.17 5.88 3.99
CA CYS A 41 -0.35 4.44 4.11
C CYS A 41 -0.02 3.72 2.79
N LEU A 42 -0.48 4.27 1.66
CA LEU A 42 -0.17 3.75 0.32
C LEU A 42 1.33 3.83 0.01
N LEU A 43 1.99 4.95 0.35
CA LEU A 43 3.44 5.10 0.21
C LEU A 43 4.21 4.02 0.98
N ALA A 44 3.84 3.78 2.24
CA ALA A 44 4.46 2.72 3.02
C ALA A 44 4.21 1.31 2.44
N ALA A 45 3.03 1.07 1.87
CA ALA A 45 2.67 -0.23 1.31
C ALA A 45 3.41 -0.54 0.00
N ILE A 46 3.69 0.46 -0.84
CA ILE A 46 4.44 0.26 -2.10
C ILE A 46 5.95 0.04 -1.89
N GLU A 47 6.50 0.41 -0.72
CA GLU A 47 7.89 0.10 -0.34
C GLU A 47 8.11 -1.40 -0.08
N CYS A 48 7.03 -2.16 0.15
CA CYS A 48 7.10 -3.61 0.26
C CYS A 48 7.34 -4.25 -1.11
N GLU A 49 8.46 -4.95 -1.28
CA GLU A 49 8.81 -5.62 -2.53
C GLU A 49 7.78 -6.70 -2.91
N LYS A 50 7.32 -6.71 -4.18
CA LYS A 50 6.31 -7.65 -4.71
C LYS A 50 4.98 -7.65 -3.94
N SER A 51 4.48 -6.47 -3.59
CA SER A 51 3.16 -6.30 -3.00
C SER A 51 2.05 -6.06 -4.04
N ARG A 52 0.86 -6.59 -3.74
CA ARG A 52 -0.42 -6.18 -4.29
C ARG A 52 -1.17 -5.41 -3.22
N ILE A 53 -1.71 -4.25 -3.55
CA ILE A 53 -2.46 -3.42 -2.61
C ILE A 53 -3.93 -3.40 -3.03
N ILE A 54 -4.83 -3.63 -2.08
CA ILE A 54 -6.27 -3.57 -2.28
C ILE A 54 -6.86 -2.61 -1.25
N VAL A 55 -7.34 -1.46 -1.71
CA VAL A 55 -8.06 -0.48 -0.89
C VAL A 55 -9.54 -0.82 -0.91
N ILE A 56 -10.12 -1.03 0.27
CA ILE A 56 -11.57 -1.24 0.43
C ILE A 56 -12.15 0.03 1.04
N ASP A 57 -12.82 0.84 0.21
CA ASP A 57 -13.46 2.08 0.65
C ASP A 57 -14.90 1.82 1.09
N ASP A 58 -15.24 1.96 2.36
CA ASP A 58 -16.58 1.70 2.92
C ASP A 58 -17.53 2.89 2.75
N GLY A 59 -17.47 3.57 1.59
CA GLY A 59 -18.32 4.72 1.29
C GLY A 59 -17.83 6.01 1.94
N SER A 60 -16.56 6.36 1.75
CA SER A 60 -16.05 7.66 2.19
C SER A 60 -16.82 8.80 1.55
N THR A 61 -17.08 9.84 2.35
CA THR A 61 -17.78 11.07 1.94
C THR A 61 -16.85 12.27 1.82
N ASP A 62 -15.59 12.10 2.22
CA ASP A 62 -14.52 13.09 2.07
C ASP A 62 -13.68 12.79 0.80
N ASP A 63 -12.52 13.45 0.70
CA ASP A 63 -11.62 13.32 -0.45
C ASP A 63 -10.83 12.00 -0.50
N THR A 64 -11.08 11.03 0.38
CA THR A 64 -10.34 9.74 0.45
C THR A 64 -10.26 9.07 -0.91
N VAL A 65 -11.40 8.97 -1.58
CA VAL A 65 -11.49 8.32 -2.90
C VAL A 65 -10.64 9.06 -3.92
N ALA A 66 -10.72 10.39 -3.95
CA ALA A 66 -9.96 11.19 -4.90
C ALA A 66 -8.45 11.03 -4.69
N VAL A 67 -8.00 11.00 -3.43
CA VAL A 67 -6.60 10.77 -3.07
C VAL A 67 -6.13 9.39 -3.53
N VAL A 68 -6.93 8.33 -3.30
CA VAL A 68 -6.60 6.96 -3.73
C VAL A 68 -6.50 6.85 -5.25
N GLU A 69 -7.47 7.40 -5.99
CA GLU A 69 -7.48 7.35 -7.46
C GLU A 69 -6.31 8.13 -8.06
N ALA A 70 -6.01 9.33 -7.52
CA ALA A 70 -4.84 10.11 -7.93
C ALA A 70 -3.52 9.35 -7.66
N PHE A 71 -3.44 8.65 -6.52
CA PHE A 71 -2.29 7.83 -6.18
C PHE A 71 -2.10 6.67 -7.17
N ILE A 72 -3.18 5.96 -7.52
CA ILE A 72 -3.15 4.86 -8.50
C ILE A 72 -2.68 5.37 -9.88
N GLU A 73 -3.17 6.53 -10.32
CA GLU A 73 -2.78 7.14 -11.60
C GLU A 73 -1.29 7.52 -11.63
N ALA A 74 -0.75 8.01 -10.51
CA ALA A 74 0.66 8.35 -10.38
C ALA A 74 1.60 7.13 -10.25
N HIS A 75 1.08 5.97 -9.83
CA HIS A 75 1.87 4.79 -9.45
C HIS A 75 1.48 3.52 -10.24
N LYS A 76 1.19 3.66 -11.54
CA LYS A 76 0.74 2.54 -12.42
C LYS A 76 1.69 1.36 -12.53
N GLN A 77 2.95 1.53 -12.14
CA GLN A 77 3.93 0.45 -12.09
C GLN A 77 3.69 -0.55 -10.92
N TYR A 78 2.82 -0.21 -9.97
CA TYR A 78 2.44 -1.06 -8.84
C TYR A 78 1.06 -1.69 -9.05
N ASP A 79 0.84 -2.87 -8.44
CA ASP A 79 -0.43 -3.60 -8.51
C ASP A 79 -1.39 -3.11 -7.42
N ILE A 80 -2.09 -2.00 -7.69
CA ILE A 80 -2.99 -1.32 -6.74
C ILE A 80 -4.43 -1.33 -7.26
N TRP A 81 -5.36 -1.76 -6.42
CA TRP A 81 -6.79 -1.82 -6.74
C TRP A 81 -7.61 -1.10 -5.67
N ARG A 82 -8.71 -0.47 -6.08
CA ARG A 82 -9.75 0.03 -5.17
C ARG A 82 -11.06 -0.72 -5.41
N SER A 83 -11.73 -1.10 -4.34
CA SER A 83 -13.12 -1.55 -4.35
C SER A 83 -13.93 -0.70 -3.38
N GLN A 84 -15.19 -0.43 -3.73
CA GLN A 84 -16.15 0.06 -2.76
C GLN A 84 -16.62 -1.10 -1.89
N GLY A 85 -16.57 -0.94 -0.57
CA GLY A 85 -17.22 -1.84 0.38
C GLY A 85 -18.73 -1.70 0.21
N THR A 86 -19.39 -2.77 -0.25
CA THR A 86 -20.81 -2.91 0.00
C THR A 86 -20.97 -3.34 1.45
N SER A 87 -21.39 -2.43 2.32
CA SER A 87 -21.96 -2.78 3.63
C SER A 87 -23.25 -3.56 3.38
N ALA A 88 -23.13 -4.85 3.06
CA ALA A 88 -24.26 -5.76 3.05
C ALA A 88 -24.72 -5.90 4.50
N THR A 89 -25.83 -5.25 4.84
CA THR A 89 -26.59 -5.59 6.04
C THR A 89 -26.93 -7.07 5.93
N VAL A 90 -26.26 -7.91 6.71
CA VAL A 90 -26.69 -9.30 6.93
C VAL A 90 -27.94 -9.20 7.81
N SER A 91 -29.09 -9.03 7.17
CA SER A 91 -30.42 -9.05 7.79
C SER A 91 -30.83 -10.45 8.15
#